data_AF-A0A4R1HS70-F1
#
_entry.id   AF-A0A4R1HS70-F1
#
_cell.length_a   1.000
_cell.length_b   1.000
_cell.length_c   1.000
_cell.angle_alpha   90.00
_cell.angle_beta   90.00
_cell.angle_gamma   90.00
#
_symmetry.space_group_name_H-M   'P 1'
#
loop_
_entity.id
_entity.type
_entity.pdbx_description
1 polymer ?
#
loop_
_entity_poly.entity_id
_entity_poly.type
_entity_poly.pdbx_seq_one_letter_code
_entity_poly.pdbx_strand_id
1 'polypeptide(L)'
;MRSRVRTGLRAAGLLAAASALCAAIGTPASAAPAAQWQPDLAAGQGTGAVVDGGQVRFDPATAHGAPAGDTDSMTESSADPSAVVPTGLFTLQERTLDTATSEVSSTLDAKVGPGSTATLDVRGRRAGGGWTEWVPSTPGAAPGTGVAALPEPVREVQGRLVLTSTGADRPSVEGVTLTAAPATEAEGDGDAQAEAAPLHYSVFATREGLVGGTTANGHKIANRDRFVALPSRRALSPNGKSDYSVKVCAPNGKCAFAPVWDIGPWNTKDDYWNPSPQRQQFKDLPQGVPQAQAAFRDGHNGGKDGFGRKPSNPAGIDLGDGIFWDALGLKDNSQVTVDYLWTGNVKLSKVSTNGTPDTPVRAAPATDAAVVGIAADTADVPVQCKQPSSEGDWVRVGQGQYLPASQVEGAADNPACSTAPAPPTPDATAAASGPATASTGSPDAATPQPGTTSAQPGATDRSGAAAAQPGATTARPRVANAAPESSSAGPAPVPGAPAAPGPVDPASAPAPTETGTHQAAGTTGSSTRAQSGT
;
A
#
# COMPACT_ATOMS: atom_id res chain seq x y z
N MET A 1 -33.05 -81.72 -16.80
CA MET A 1 -34.10 -82.12 -15.83
C MET A 1 -33.44 -82.37 -14.48
N ARG A 2 -33.94 -81.75 -13.39
CA ARG A 2 -33.81 -82.18 -11.98
C ARG A 2 -32.38 -82.20 -11.40
N SER A 3 -31.99 -81.26 -10.54
CA SER A 3 -32.27 -81.18 -9.09
C SER A 3 -31.66 -82.32 -8.26
N ARG A 4 -30.90 -81.91 -7.23
CA ARG A 4 -30.47 -82.62 -5.99
C ARG A 4 -29.29 -83.59 -6.11
N VAL A 5 -28.40 -83.82 -5.12
CA VAL A 5 -28.10 -83.33 -3.76
C VAL A 5 -26.83 -84.09 -3.33
N ARG A 6 -25.91 -83.43 -2.57
CA ARG A 6 -24.90 -83.92 -1.57
C ARG A 6 -24.05 -85.18 -1.91
N THR A 7 -22.79 -85.37 -1.50
CA THR A 7 -22.08 -85.16 -0.23
C THR A 7 -20.63 -85.64 -0.46
N GLY A 8 -19.63 -85.15 0.30
CA GLY A 8 -18.44 -85.98 0.59
C GLY A 8 -17.10 -85.24 0.68
N LEU A 9 -16.69 -84.97 1.92
CA LEU A 9 -15.36 -84.49 2.38
C LEU A 9 -14.16 -85.33 1.91
N ARG A 10 -13.03 -84.68 1.59
CA ARG A 10 -11.63 -84.96 2.06
C ARG A 10 -10.80 -83.66 1.84
N ALA A 11 -10.45 -82.88 2.86
CA ALA A 11 -9.27 -82.98 3.74
C ALA A 11 -7.92 -82.87 3.01
N ALA A 12 -7.22 -81.71 3.15
CA ALA A 12 -5.78 -81.60 3.45
C ALA A 12 -5.28 -80.13 3.41
N GLY A 13 -4.78 -79.66 4.57
CA GLY A 13 -3.58 -78.82 4.74
C GLY A 13 -3.53 -77.40 4.15
N LEU A 14 -3.82 -76.39 4.98
CA LEU A 14 -3.38 -75.01 4.76
C LEU A 14 -2.50 -74.57 5.93
N LEU A 15 -1.26 -74.18 5.61
CA LEU A 15 -0.28 -73.60 6.53
C LEU A 15 -0.83 -72.30 7.13
N ALA A 16 -0.80 -72.19 8.45
CA ALA A 16 -0.97 -70.93 9.17
C ALA A 16 0.41 -70.24 9.30
N ALA A 17 0.57 -69.08 8.66
CA ALA A 17 1.61 -68.11 9.00
C ALA A 17 0.94 -66.97 9.76
N ALA A 18 1.22 -66.87 11.07
CA ALA A 18 0.74 -65.80 11.93
C ALA A 18 1.65 -64.58 11.76
N SER A 19 1.17 -63.58 11.02
CA SER A 19 1.77 -62.24 10.97
C SER A 19 1.10 -61.37 12.04
N ALA A 20 1.80 -61.12 13.14
CA ALA A 20 1.35 -60.20 14.18
C ALA A 20 1.45 -58.75 13.67
N LEU A 21 0.31 -58.20 13.24
CA LEU A 21 0.18 -56.77 12.91
C LEU A 21 0.04 -55.99 14.23
N CYS A 22 1.14 -55.46 14.75
CA CYS A 22 1.08 -54.46 15.81
C CYS A 22 0.50 -53.16 15.22
N ALA A 23 -0.80 -52.94 15.42
CA ALA A 23 -1.40 -51.63 15.24
C ALA A 23 -0.86 -50.72 16.34
N ALA A 24 0.18 -49.95 16.02
CA ALA A 24 0.53 -48.78 16.82
C ALA A 24 -0.62 -47.79 16.69
N ILE A 25 -1.48 -47.74 17.71
CA ILE A 25 -2.48 -46.69 17.87
C ILE A 25 -1.68 -45.42 18.17
N GLY A 26 -1.28 -44.71 17.12
CA GLY A 26 -0.72 -43.37 17.27
C GLY A 26 -1.74 -42.52 18.00
N THR A 27 -1.36 -41.98 19.17
CA THR A 27 -2.13 -40.94 19.84
C THR A 27 -2.36 -39.82 18.82
N PRO A 28 -3.61 -39.39 18.55
CA PRO A 28 -3.83 -38.25 17.67
C PRO A 28 -3.06 -37.06 18.25
N ALA A 29 -2.20 -36.44 17.46
CA ALA A 29 -1.55 -35.19 17.84
C ALA A 29 -2.65 -34.20 18.22
N SER A 30 -2.69 -33.78 19.48
CA SER A 30 -3.62 -32.73 19.91
C SER A 30 -3.23 -31.45 19.18
N ALA A 31 -4.08 -30.97 18.28
CA ALA A 31 -3.94 -29.65 17.71
C ALA A 31 -3.84 -28.64 18.85
N ALA A 32 -2.88 -27.72 18.75
CA ALA A 32 -2.75 -26.65 19.72
C ALA A 32 -4.10 -25.91 19.86
N PRO A 33 -4.50 -25.47 21.06
CA PRO A 33 -5.73 -24.71 21.20
C PRO A 33 -5.61 -23.37 20.48
N ALA A 34 -6.71 -22.90 19.88
CA ALA A 34 -6.78 -21.57 19.31
C ALA A 34 -6.58 -20.50 20.40
N ALA A 35 -5.85 -19.43 20.08
CA ALA A 35 -5.66 -18.32 20.98
C ALA A 35 -6.83 -17.34 20.84
N GLN A 36 -7.53 -17.04 21.93
CA GLN A 36 -8.66 -16.10 21.94
C GLN A 36 -8.37 -14.93 22.88
N TRP A 37 -8.68 -13.70 22.45
CA TRP A 37 -8.50 -12.50 23.25
C TRP A 37 -9.50 -11.40 22.88
N GLN A 38 -9.60 -10.40 23.77
CA GLN A 38 -10.40 -9.19 23.57
C GLN A 38 -9.46 -7.99 23.61
N PRO A 39 -9.25 -7.28 22.49
CA PRO A 39 -8.47 -6.05 22.47
C PRO A 39 -9.10 -4.97 23.37
N ASP A 40 -8.27 -4.20 24.06
CA ASP A 40 -8.73 -3.00 24.76
C ASP A 40 -9.04 -1.89 23.75
N LEU A 41 -10.32 -1.55 23.64
CA LEU A 41 -10.80 -0.51 22.73
C LEU A 41 -10.26 0.88 23.09
N ALA A 42 -10.01 1.14 24.39
CA ALA A 42 -9.49 2.43 24.84
C ALA A 42 -8.02 2.67 24.44
N ALA A 43 -7.29 1.59 24.17
CA ALA A 43 -5.90 1.66 23.71
C ALA A 43 -5.76 1.76 22.18
N GLY A 44 -6.87 1.66 21.44
CA GLY A 44 -6.89 1.83 19.99
C GLY A 44 -6.89 3.30 19.58
N GLN A 45 -6.69 3.54 18.29
CA GLN A 45 -6.69 4.89 17.71
C GLN A 45 -7.12 4.85 16.25
N GLY A 46 -7.66 5.96 15.75
CA GLY A 46 -8.19 6.00 14.40
C GLY A 46 -8.72 7.35 13.97
N THR A 47 -9.25 7.35 12.76
CA THR A 47 -9.85 8.50 12.09
C THR A 47 -11.26 8.11 11.66
N GLY A 48 -12.24 8.99 11.84
CA GLY A 48 -13.65 8.67 11.61
C GLY A 48 -14.29 7.76 12.65
N ALA A 49 -13.62 7.58 13.79
CA ALA A 49 -14.09 6.79 14.91
C ALA A 49 -13.48 7.29 16.22
N VAL A 50 -14.27 7.30 17.29
CA VAL A 50 -13.85 7.80 18.61
C VAL A 50 -14.24 6.80 19.70
N VAL A 51 -13.46 6.75 20.77
CA VAL A 51 -13.83 5.98 21.97
C VAL A 51 -14.68 6.87 22.88
N ASP A 52 -15.89 6.43 23.16
CA ASP A 52 -16.82 7.11 24.07
C ASP A 52 -17.62 6.07 24.87
N GLY A 53 -17.70 6.25 26.19
CA GLY A 53 -18.38 5.31 27.08
C GLY A 53 -17.84 3.87 27.04
N GLY A 54 -16.56 3.68 26.67
CA GLY A 54 -15.94 2.36 26.51
C GLY A 54 -16.25 1.66 25.18
N GLN A 55 -16.89 2.34 24.24
CA GLN A 55 -17.26 1.81 22.92
C GLN A 55 -16.56 2.61 21.83
N VAL A 56 -16.28 1.97 20.70
CA VAL A 56 -15.85 2.68 19.48
C VAL A 56 -17.09 3.13 18.72
N ARG A 57 -17.27 4.44 18.55
CA ARG A 57 -18.40 5.05 17.84
C ARG A 57 -17.92 5.69 16.55
N PHE A 58 -18.70 5.56 15.48
CA PHE A 58 -18.42 6.27 14.23
C PHE A 58 -18.52 7.79 14.39
N ASP A 59 -17.49 8.50 13.93
CA ASP A 59 -17.42 9.95 13.92
C ASP A 59 -17.40 10.49 12.48
N PRO A 60 -18.50 11.04 11.96
CA PRO A 60 -18.52 11.58 10.60
C PRO A 60 -17.68 12.83 10.43
N ALA A 61 -17.33 13.56 11.50
CA ALA A 61 -16.56 14.81 11.37
C ALA A 61 -15.12 14.56 10.90
N THR A 62 -14.60 13.36 11.16
CA THR A 62 -13.24 12.95 10.80
C THR A 62 -13.23 11.76 9.84
N ALA A 63 -14.38 11.24 9.43
CA ALA A 63 -14.45 10.08 8.54
C ALA A 63 -13.92 10.39 7.14
N HIS A 64 -13.15 9.46 6.57
CA HIS A 64 -12.69 9.56 5.20
C HIS A 64 -13.88 9.48 4.25
N GLY A 65 -13.88 10.34 3.22
CA GLY A 65 -14.97 10.43 2.26
C GLY A 65 -16.23 11.13 2.79
N ALA A 66 -16.17 11.73 3.99
CA ALA A 66 -17.23 12.63 4.45
C ALA A 66 -17.31 13.88 3.53
N PRO A 67 -18.50 14.43 3.27
CA PRO A 67 -18.63 15.64 2.46
C PRO A 67 -17.82 16.79 3.08
N ALA A 68 -16.84 17.32 2.35
CA ALA A 68 -16.30 18.64 2.64
C ALA A 68 -17.39 19.66 2.29
N GLY A 69 -17.70 20.58 3.20
CA GLY A 69 -18.72 21.60 2.95
C GLY A 69 -18.41 22.43 1.69
N ASP A 70 -19.44 22.67 0.88
CA ASP A 70 -19.56 23.60 -0.24
C ASP A 70 -18.25 24.10 -0.88
N THR A 71 -17.64 23.27 -1.73
CA THR A 71 -16.74 23.78 -2.78
C THR A 71 -17.15 23.21 -4.13
N ASP A 72 -17.70 24.06 -5.01
CA ASP A 72 -18.11 23.79 -6.40
C ASP A 72 -16.94 23.44 -7.36
N SER A 73 -15.82 22.95 -6.83
CA SER A 73 -14.66 22.54 -7.61
C SER A 73 -14.65 21.02 -7.70
N MET A 74 -14.97 20.50 -8.88
CA MET A 74 -14.72 19.11 -9.27
C MET A 74 -13.21 18.83 -9.26
N THR A 75 -12.63 18.65 -8.07
CA THR A 75 -11.29 18.09 -7.87
C THR A 75 -11.40 16.57 -7.78
N GLU A 76 -10.30 15.86 -7.98
CA GLU A 76 -10.20 14.40 -7.90
C GLU A 76 -10.73 13.84 -6.55
N SER A 77 -10.74 14.68 -5.52
CA SER A 77 -11.28 14.43 -4.18
C SER A 77 -12.72 14.90 -3.96
N SER A 78 -13.32 15.68 -4.85
CA SER A 78 -14.75 15.96 -4.79
C SER A 78 -15.48 14.80 -5.45
N ALA A 79 -15.65 13.73 -4.69
CA ALA A 79 -16.80 12.89 -4.92
C ALA A 79 -18.06 13.75 -4.91
N ASP A 80 -19.02 13.42 -5.78
CA ASP A 80 -20.41 13.72 -5.46
C ASP A 80 -20.67 13.05 -4.09
N PRO A 81 -20.94 13.84 -3.03
CA PRO A 81 -21.00 13.33 -1.65
C PRO A 81 -22.07 12.24 -1.46
N SER A 82 -22.97 12.07 -2.42
CA SER A 82 -24.03 11.06 -2.38
C SER A 82 -23.54 9.62 -2.62
N ALA A 83 -22.38 9.41 -3.27
CA ALA A 83 -21.89 8.07 -3.65
C ALA A 83 -20.71 7.54 -2.82
N VAL A 84 -19.96 8.42 -2.15
CA VAL A 84 -18.89 8.00 -1.22
C VAL A 84 -19.48 7.75 0.15
N VAL A 85 -19.30 6.54 0.66
CA VAL A 85 -19.75 6.16 1.99
C VAL A 85 -18.70 6.62 3.01
N PRO A 86 -19.03 7.55 3.92
CA PRO A 86 -18.13 7.96 4.98
C PRO A 86 -17.62 6.75 5.77
N THR A 87 -16.30 6.66 5.90
CA THR A 87 -15.61 5.49 6.48
C THR A 87 -14.68 5.90 7.61
N GLY A 88 -14.87 5.28 8.78
CA GLY A 88 -13.98 5.35 9.93
C GLY A 88 -13.09 4.13 10.01
N LEU A 89 -11.83 4.35 10.36
CA LEU A 89 -10.77 3.35 10.48
C LEU A 89 -10.15 3.45 11.87
N PHE A 90 -10.33 2.42 12.70
CA PHE A 90 -9.87 2.39 14.08
C PHE A 90 -8.97 1.19 14.34
N THR A 91 -7.67 1.44 14.43
CA THR A 91 -6.62 0.43 14.63
C THR A 91 -6.54 0.04 16.11
N LEU A 92 -6.60 -1.26 16.36
CA LEU A 92 -6.49 -1.86 17.69
C LEU A 92 -5.01 -2.10 18.05
N GLN A 93 -4.74 -2.37 19.33
CA GLN A 93 -3.40 -2.76 19.76
C GLN A 93 -2.94 -4.08 19.12
N GLU A 94 -1.63 -4.17 18.91
CA GLU A 94 -0.96 -5.35 18.36
C GLU A 94 -0.97 -6.49 19.37
N ARG A 95 -0.99 -7.73 18.89
CA ARG A 95 -1.00 -8.93 19.73
C ARG A 95 0.07 -9.91 19.26
N THR A 96 1.00 -10.23 20.15
CA THR A 96 1.90 -11.38 20.01
C THR A 96 1.19 -12.66 20.46
N LEU A 97 1.39 -13.74 19.70
CA LEU A 97 0.84 -15.07 19.90
C LEU A 97 1.98 -16.06 20.15
N ASP A 98 1.72 -17.07 20.99
CA ASP A 98 2.70 -18.12 21.29
C ASP A 98 2.92 -19.03 20.07
N THR A 99 1.84 -19.29 19.31
CA THR A 99 1.84 -20.10 18.09
C THR A 99 1.53 -19.23 16.88
N ALA A 100 2.20 -19.50 15.76
CA ALA A 100 1.92 -18.80 14.51
C ALA A 100 0.50 -19.09 14.01
N THR A 101 -0.10 -18.13 13.30
CA THR A 101 -1.43 -18.23 12.71
C THR A 101 -1.41 -17.71 11.28
N SER A 102 -2.17 -18.37 10.40
CA SER A 102 -2.50 -17.90 9.05
C SER A 102 -3.96 -17.46 8.95
N GLU A 103 -4.74 -17.49 10.04
CA GLU A 103 -6.16 -17.17 10.04
C GLU A 103 -6.63 -16.57 11.36
N VAL A 104 -7.27 -15.41 11.29
CA VAL A 104 -7.89 -14.76 12.45
C VAL A 104 -9.39 -14.63 12.21
N SER A 105 -10.16 -15.25 13.09
CA SER A 105 -11.61 -15.08 13.20
C SER A 105 -11.94 -13.92 14.13
N SER A 106 -13.04 -13.21 13.87
CA SER A 106 -13.51 -12.07 14.64
C SER A 106 -14.99 -12.19 14.96
N THR A 107 -15.38 -11.66 16.12
CA THR A 107 -16.78 -11.44 16.52
C THR A 107 -16.87 -10.04 17.11
N LEU A 108 -17.76 -9.22 16.55
CA LEU A 108 -18.02 -7.85 16.96
C LEU A 108 -19.34 -7.79 17.73
N ASP A 109 -19.30 -7.27 18.96
CA ASP A 109 -20.49 -6.81 19.65
C ASP A 109 -20.78 -5.39 19.18
N ALA A 110 -21.63 -5.27 18.16
CA ALA A 110 -21.86 -4.02 17.45
C ALA A 110 -23.35 -3.70 17.29
N LYS A 111 -23.68 -2.44 17.52
CA LYS A 111 -24.98 -1.86 17.16
C LYS A 111 -24.86 -1.21 15.79
N VAL A 112 -25.55 -1.77 14.80
CA VAL A 112 -25.49 -1.32 13.41
C VAL A 112 -26.90 -1.03 12.91
N GLY A 113 -27.17 0.24 12.60
CA GLY A 113 -28.44 0.68 12.03
C GLY A 113 -28.49 0.53 10.50
N PRO A 114 -29.66 0.80 9.87
CA PRO A 114 -29.79 0.82 8.42
C PRO A 114 -28.81 1.80 7.76
N GLY A 115 -28.15 1.39 6.68
CA GLY A 115 -27.16 2.22 5.97
C GLY A 115 -25.78 2.29 6.63
N SER A 116 -25.56 1.49 7.69
CA SER A 116 -24.30 1.42 8.43
C SER A 116 -23.68 0.04 8.36
N THR A 117 -22.36 -0.04 8.53
CA THR A 117 -21.64 -1.33 8.68
C THR A 117 -20.56 -1.23 9.76
N ALA A 118 -20.24 -2.37 10.36
CA ALA A 118 -19.07 -2.55 11.22
C ALA A 118 -18.38 -3.85 10.82
N THR A 119 -17.10 -3.77 10.44
CA THR A 119 -16.28 -4.91 10.01
C THR A 119 -14.88 -4.80 10.58
N LEU A 120 -14.06 -5.83 10.38
CA LEU A 120 -12.68 -5.87 10.85
C LEU A 120 -11.73 -6.21 9.69
N ASP A 121 -10.65 -5.46 9.58
CA ASP A 121 -9.45 -5.88 8.85
C ASP A 121 -8.44 -6.49 9.81
N VAL A 122 -7.65 -7.44 9.32
CA VAL A 122 -6.53 -8.02 10.07
C VAL A 122 -5.25 -7.93 9.25
N ARG A 123 -4.13 -7.66 9.91
CA ARG A 123 -2.79 -7.81 9.31
C ARG A 123 -1.88 -8.62 10.23
N GLY A 124 -0.83 -9.18 9.66
CA GLY A 124 0.21 -9.92 10.34
C GLY A 124 1.58 -9.27 10.18
N ARG A 125 2.46 -9.41 11.17
CA ARG A 125 3.86 -9.01 11.04
C ARG A 125 4.70 -10.17 10.56
N ARG A 126 5.41 -9.96 9.46
CA ARG A 126 6.30 -10.95 8.86
C ARG A 126 7.56 -11.12 9.69
N ALA A 127 8.26 -12.23 9.49
CA ALA A 127 9.57 -12.49 10.11
C ALA A 127 10.60 -11.38 9.81
N GLY A 128 10.55 -10.78 8.61
CA GLY A 128 11.39 -9.63 8.23
C GLY A 128 11.01 -8.30 8.89
N GLY A 129 10.00 -8.28 9.76
CA GLY A 129 9.55 -7.10 10.53
C GLY A 129 8.52 -6.21 9.83
N GLY A 130 8.32 -6.35 8.52
CA GLY A 130 7.30 -5.62 7.77
C GLY A 130 5.88 -6.17 8.00
N TRP A 131 4.87 -5.34 7.79
CA TRP A 131 3.46 -5.74 7.88
C TRP A 131 2.95 -6.32 6.56
N THR A 132 2.16 -7.40 6.64
CA THR A 132 1.25 -7.75 5.54
C THR A 132 0.28 -6.61 5.31
N GLU A 133 -0.34 -6.56 4.13
CA GLU A 133 -1.48 -5.68 3.92
C GLU A 133 -2.58 -5.93 4.96
N TRP A 134 -3.39 -4.91 5.20
CA TRP A 134 -4.68 -5.08 5.87
C TRP A 134 -5.57 -5.99 5.01
N VAL A 135 -5.95 -7.14 5.54
CA VAL A 135 -6.85 -8.11 4.92
C VAL A 135 -8.26 -7.88 5.46
N PRO A 136 -9.22 -7.44 4.62
CA PRO A 136 -10.62 -7.37 5.02
C PRO A 136 -11.17 -8.74 5.40
N SER A 137 -11.82 -8.87 6.55
CA SER A 137 -12.47 -10.11 6.93
C SER A 137 -13.63 -10.43 5.99
N THR A 138 -13.71 -11.68 5.53
CA THR A 138 -14.89 -12.19 4.85
C THR A 138 -16.00 -12.39 5.89
N PRO A 139 -17.24 -11.91 5.66
CA PRO A 139 -18.34 -12.11 6.59
C PRO A 139 -18.59 -13.59 6.89
N GLY A 140 -18.77 -13.90 8.18
CA GLY A 140 -19.13 -15.24 8.65
C GLY A 140 -20.63 -15.51 8.59
N ALA A 141 -21.04 -16.69 9.08
CA ALA A 141 -22.44 -17.11 9.07
C ALA A 141 -23.34 -16.29 10.00
N ALA A 142 -22.78 -15.76 11.10
CA ALA A 142 -23.52 -14.94 12.06
C ALA A 142 -23.23 -13.44 11.86
N PRO A 143 -24.21 -12.55 12.09
CA PRO A 143 -23.96 -11.10 12.08
C PRO A 143 -22.81 -10.71 13.01
N GLY A 144 -21.97 -9.78 12.57
CA GLY A 144 -20.81 -9.33 13.34
C GLY A 144 -19.63 -10.32 13.37
N THR A 145 -19.73 -11.48 12.70
CA THR A 145 -18.60 -12.42 12.60
C THR A 145 -17.87 -12.29 11.27
N GLY A 146 -16.57 -12.58 11.27
CA GLY A 146 -15.77 -12.59 10.04
C GLY A 146 -14.45 -13.33 10.18
N VAL A 147 -13.86 -13.71 9.06
CA VAL A 147 -12.60 -14.45 9.00
C VAL A 147 -11.64 -13.76 8.02
N ALA A 148 -10.40 -13.53 8.47
CA ALA A 148 -9.32 -13.03 7.63
C ALA A 148 -8.22 -14.08 7.50
N ALA A 149 -7.94 -14.50 6.25
CA ALA A 149 -6.82 -15.35 5.92
C ALA A 149 -5.59 -14.49 5.62
N LEU A 150 -4.53 -14.68 6.41
CA LEU A 150 -3.25 -14.01 6.24
C LEU A 150 -2.44 -14.73 5.15
N PRO A 151 -1.61 -13.99 4.37
CA PRO A 151 -0.86 -14.57 3.25
C PRO A 151 0.24 -15.54 3.69
N GLU A 152 0.64 -15.48 4.96
CA GLU A 152 1.64 -16.35 5.57
C GLU A 152 1.38 -16.50 7.08
N PRO A 153 1.91 -17.56 7.72
CA PRO A 153 1.84 -17.71 9.16
C PRO A 153 2.66 -16.65 9.91
N VAL A 154 2.03 -15.99 10.87
CA VAL A 154 2.64 -14.92 11.68
C VAL A 154 2.39 -15.12 13.17
N ARG A 155 3.27 -14.56 14.01
CA ARG A 155 3.09 -14.56 15.48
C ARG A 155 2.62 -13.21 16.03
N GLU A 156 2.63 -12.16 15.24
CA GLU A 156 2.16 -10.85 15.65
C GLU A 156 1.06 -10.40 14.71
N VAL A 157 -0.11 -10.07 15.26
CA VAL A 157 -1.30 -9.70 14.51
C VAL A 157 -1.90 -8.40 15.02
N GLN A 158 -2.64 -7.72 14.16
CA GLN A 158 -3.36 -6.50 14.54
C GLN A 158 -4.70 -6.41 13.83
N GLY A 159 -5.73 -5.96 14.55
CA GLY A 159 -7.04 -5.70 14.00
C GLY A 159 -7.26 -4.20 13.74
N ARG A 160 -8.10 -3.88 12.75
CA ARG A 160 -8.61 -2.52 12.50
C ARG A 160 -10.10 -2.58 12.23
N LEU A 161 -10.88 -1.92 13.08
CA LEU A 161 -12.31 -1.74 12.86
C LEU A 161 -12.51 -0.80 11.66
N VAL A 162 -13.45 -1.18 10.79
CA VAL A 162 -13.90 -0.38 9.65
C VAL A 162 -15.38 -0.12 9.85
N LEU A 163 -15.72 1.13 10.13
CA LEU A 163 -17.08 1.59 10.40
C LEU A 163 -17.56 2.44 9.23
N THR A 164 -18.76 2.20 8.72
CA THR A 164 -19.33 3.03 7.66
C THR A 164 -20.73 3.47 8.03
N SER A 165 -21.14 4.67 7.62
CA SER A 165 -22.50 5.17 7.87
C SER A 165 -22.90 6.21 6.83
N THR A 166 -24.06 6.01 6.19
CA THR A 166 -24.78 7.07 5.46
C THR A 166 -26.04 7.55 6.20
N GLY A 167 -26.44 6.83 7.25
CA GLY A 167 -27.64 7.12 8.04
C GLY A 167 -27.39 7.92 9.32
N ALA A 168 -28.49 8.34 9.96
CA ALA A 168 -28.46 8.99 11.27
C ALA A 168 -28.08 8.01 12.40
N ASP A 169 -28.43 6.73 12.24
CA ASP A 169 -28.12 5.65 13.19
C ASP A 169 -26.68 5.15 12.95
N ARG A 170 -25.74 5.85 13.57
CA ARG A 170 -24.30 5.59 13.45
C ARG A 170 -23.91 4.28 14.14
N PRO A 171 -23.01 3.48 13.54
CA PRO A 171 -22.59 2.22 14.14
C PRO A 171 -21.73 2.47 15.39
N SER A 172 -21.80 1.55 16.33
CA SER A 172 -20.93 1.49 17.52
C SER A 172 -20.54 0.06 17.81
N VAL A 173 -19.34 -0.14 18.36
CA VAL A 173 -18.77 -1.43 18.73
C VAL A 173 -18.42 -1.40 20.21
N GLU A 174 -19.09 -2.25 20.99
CA GLU A 174 -18.90 -2.37 22.44
C GLU A 174 -17.79 -3.36 22.79
N GLY A 175 -17.53 -4.33 21.91
CA GLY A 175 -16.53 -5.36 22.13
C GLY A 175 -16.05 -6.01 20.84
N VAL A 176 -14.80 -6.45 20.87
CA VAL A 176 -14.18 -7.24 19.80
C VAL A 176 -13.59 -8.49 20.43
N THR A 177 -13.95 -9.66 19.92
CA THR A 177 -13.30 -10.92 20.25
C THR A 177 -12.58 -11.45 19.02
N LEU A 178 -11.28 -11.71 19.16
CA LEU A 178 -10.45 -12.28 18.10
C LEU A 178 -10.00 -13.68 18.51
N THR A 179 -9.99 -14.59 17.53
CA THR A 179 -9.53 -15.97 17.71
C THR A 179 -8.57 -16.31 16.58
N ALA A 180 -7.34 -16.66 16.94
CA ALA A 180 -6.30 -17.11 16.01
C ALA A 180 -6.21 -18.64 16.03
N ALA A 181 -6.48 -19.27 14.89
CA ALA A 181 -6.23 -20.69 14.73
C ALA A 181 -4.72 -20.94 14.58
N PRO A 182 -4.14 -21.97 15.21
CA PRO A 182 -2.74 -22.30 14.99
C PRO A 182 -2.53 -22.73 13.54
N ALA A 183 -1.48 -22.20 12.91
CA ALA A 183 -1.01 -22.71 11.64
C ALA A 183 -0.53 -24.16 11.80
N THR A 184 -0.67 -24.97 10.75
CA THR A 184 -0.17 -26.35 10.79
C THR A 184 1.36 -26.37 10.82
N GLU A 185 2.00 -27.39 11.42
CA GLU A 185 3.48 -27.43 11.56
C GLU A 185 4.21 -27.33 10.21
N ALA A 186 3.61 -27.84 9.12
CA ALA A 186 4.15 -27.71 7.76
C ALA A 186 4.10 -26.27 7.21
N GLU A 187 3.29 -25.39 7.79
CA GLU A 187 3.21 -23.96 7.48
C GLU A 187 4.03 -23.13 8.49
N GLY A 188 4.15 -23.60 9.73
CA GLY A 188 4.81 -22.90 10.85
C GLY A 188 6.34 -22.89 10.83
N ASP A 189 6.97 -23.83 10.12
CA ASP A 189 8.39 -23.83 9.79
C ASP A 189 8.64 -22.91 8.58
N GLY A 190 8.36 -21.63 8.76
CA GLY A 190 8.77 -20.58 7.83
C GLY A 190 10.29 -20.46 7.85
N ASP A 191 10.98 -21.33 7.11
CA ASP A 191 12.35 -21.08 6.69
C ASP A 191 12.44 -19.65 6.15
N ALA A 192 13.57 -18.98 6.40
CA ALA A 192 13.83 -17.64 5.89
C ALA A 192 13.58 -17.63 4.37
N GLN A 193 12.41 -17.12 3.95
CA GLN A 193 12.10 -16.98 2.55
C GLN A 193 13.20 -16.13 1.92
N ALA A 194 13.73 -16.58 0.78
CA ALA A 194 14.72 -15.81 0.03
C ALA A 194 14.20 -14.39 -0.19
N GLU A 195 15.08 -13.40 -0.04
CA GLU A 195 14.68 -12.01 -0.24
C GLU A 195 14.12 -11.80 -1.66
N ALA A 196 12.90 -11.31 -1.74
CA ALA A 196 12.16 -10.93 -2.91
C ALA A 196 12.06 -9.41 -2.95
N ALA A 197 12.43 -8.85 -4.11
CA ALA A 197 12.30 -7.44 -4.36
C ALA A 197 10.82 -7.01 -4.33
N PRO A 198 10.53 -5.78 -3.88
CA PRO A 198 9.21 -5.19 -4.03
C PRO A 198 8.71 -5.25 -5.48
N LEU A 199 7.40 -5.46 -5.64
CA LEU A 199 6.72 -5.27 -6.90
C LEU A 199 6.84 -3.81 -7.33
N HIS A 200 6.95 -3.60 -8.65
CA HIS A 200 7.04 -2.28 -9.24
C HIS A 200 6.18 -2.15 -10.48
N TYR A 201 5.54 -1.00 -10.65
CA TYR A 201 4.68 -0.72 -11.81
C TYR A 201 4.84 0.71 -12.30
N SER A 202 4.64 0.91 -13.62
CA SER A 202 4.53 2.25 -14.19
C SER A 202 3.08 2.70 -14.14
N VAL A 203 2.82 3.80 -13.43
CA VAL A 203 1.48 4.34 -13.20
C VAL A 203 1.47 5.85 -13.40
N PHE A 204 0.32 6.35 -13.83
CA PHE A 204 0.14 7.79 -14.01
C PHE A 204 -0.05 8.43 -12.64
N ALA A 205 0.81 9.39 -12.32
CA ALA A 205 0.79 10.12 -11.06
C ALA A 205 0.19 11.51 -11.26
N THR A 206 -0.68 11.86 -10.33
CA THR A 206 -1.28 13.19 -10.19
C THR A 206 -0.80 13.87 -8.92
N ARG A 207 -0.94 15.19 -8.86
CA ARG A 207 -0.75 15.95 -7.62
C ARG A 207 -2.01 15.83 -6.77
N GLU A 208 -1.85 15.49 -5.50
CA GLU A 208 -2.93 15.45 -4.50
C GLU A 208 -3.60 16.83 -4.37
N GLY A 209 -2.81 17.84 -4.01
CA GLY A 209 -3.24 19.24 -4.03
C GLY A 209 -4.30 19.66 -3.01
N LEU A 210 -4.60 18.83 -2.01
CA LEU A 210 -5.61 19.07 -0.99
C LEU A 210 -5.07 19.70 0.31
N VAL A 211 -4.16 20.67 0.21
CA VAL A 211 -3.63 21.36 1.41
C VAL A 211 -4.78 21.94 2.25
N GLY A 212 -4.75 21.69 3.56
CA GLY A 212 -5.83 21.99 4.51
C GLY A 212 -6.86 20.86 4.68
N GLY A 213 -6.88 19.90 3.76
CA GLY A 213 -7.66 18.66 3.85
C GLY A 213 -7.12 17.70 4.93
N THR A 214 -7.79 16.55 5.05
CA THR A 214 -7.40 15.49 5.99
C THR A 214 -7.26 14.20 5.22
N THR A 215 -6.10 13.56 5.32
CA THR A 215 -5.88 12.25 4.69
C THR A 215 -6.71 11.17 5.39
N ALA A 216 -6.90 10.02 4.74
CA ALA A 216 -7.63 8.88 5.30
C ALA A 216 -7.06 8.36 6.63
N ASN A 217 -5.75 8.51 6.88
CA ASN A 217 -5.17 8.15 8.17
C ASN A 217 -5.33 9.23 9.25
N GLY A 218 -5.84 10.42 8.92
CA GLY A 218 -6.13 11.50 9.86
C GLY A 218 -5.10 12.63 9.91
N HIS A 219 -4.10 12.62 9.04
CA HIS A 219 -3.13 13.70 8.94
C HIS A 219 -3.75 14.94 8.30
N LYS A 220 -3.50 16.12 8.88
CA LYS A 220 -3.92 17.41 8.28
C LYS A 220 -2.87 17.83 7.27
N ILE A 221 -3.27 17.85 5.99
CA ILE A 221 -2.34 18.10 4.88
C ILE A 221 -1.80 19.53 5.00
N ALA A 222 -0.51 19.64 5.27
CA ALA A 222 0.24 20.88 5.26
C ALA A 222 0.89 21.13 3.88
N ASN A 223 1.30 22.37 3.68
CA ASN A 223 1.98 22.75 2.44
C ASN A 223 3.29 21.97 2.28
N ARG A 224 3.54 21.46 1.07
CA ARG A 224 4.74 20.68 0.73
C ARG A 224 4.89 19.36 1.53
N ASP A 225 3.80 18.75 1.99
CA ASP A 225 3.91 17.46 2.66
C ASP A 225 4.48 16.34 1.78
N ARG A 226 5.08 15.35 2.46
CA ARG A 226 5.81 14.23 1.86
C ARG A 226 5.06 12.92 2.04
N PHE A 227 3.99 12.70 1.27
CA PHE A 227 3.22 11.46 1.30
C PHE A 227 2.68 11.08 -0.07
N VAL A 228 2.08 9.89 -0.16
CA VAL A 228 1.30 9.46 -1.32
C VAL A 228 -0.09 8.96 -0.91
N ALA A 229 -1.03 9.00 -1.85
CA ALA A 229 -2.30 8.29 -1.76
C ALA A 229 -2.29 7.07 -2.69
N LEU A 230 -2.85 5.95 -2.23
CA LEU A 230 -3.04 4.76 -3.06
C LEU A 230 -4.51 4.33 -3.07
N PRO A 231 -5.04 3.78 -4.18
CA PRO A 231 -6.48 3.60 -4.35
C PRO A 231 -7.04 2.38 -3.59
N SER A 232 -6.43 2.03 -2.46
CA SER A 232 -6.85 0.96 -1.57
C SER A 232 -6.44 1.23 -0.13
N ARG A 233 -7.36 1.01 0.81
CA ARG A 233 -7.08 1.05 2.26
C ARG A 233 -6.19 -0.10 2.77
N ARG A 234 -5.88 -1.09 1.92
CA ARG A 234 -5.10 -2.28 2.30
C ARG A 234 -3.64 -1.94 2.64
N ALA A 235 -3.10 -0.88 2.04
CA ALA A 235 -1.75 -0.36 2.28
C ALA A 235 -1.76 1.03 2.94
N LEU A 236 -2.77 1.33 3.76
CA LEU A 236 -2.85 2.60 4.48
C LEU A 236 -2.09 2.50 5.82
N SER A 237 -1.10 3.38 6.02
CA SER A 237 -0.38 3.49 7.28
C SER A 237 -1.24 4.20 8.33
N PRO A 238 -1.32 3.69 9.58
CA PRO A 238 -1.91 4.44 10.69
C PRO A 238 -1.24 5.81 10.87
N ASN A 239 -1.95 6.77 11.49
CA ASN A 239 -1.40 8.10 11.73
C ASN A 239 -0.09 8.04 12.54
N GLY A 240 0.91 8.82 12.13
CA GLY A 240 2.25 8.82 12.76
C GLY A 240 3.04 7.53 12.57
N LYS A 241 2.59 6.61 11.71
CA LYS A 241 3.28 5.37 11.34
C LYS A 241 3.63 5.37 9.85
N SER A 242 4.46 4.42 9.47
CA SER A 242 5.04 4.30 8.13
C SER A 242 4.99 2.89 7.56
N ASP A 243 4.14 2.05 8.18
CA ASP A 243 3.99 0.62 7.95
C ASP A 243 3.90 0.23 6.47
N TYR A 244 3.43 1.16 5.63
CA TYR A 244 3.50 1.09 4.18
C TYR A 244 4.15 2.35 3.62
N SER A 245 5.23 2.14 2.87
CA SER A 245 5.95 3.17 2.14
C SER A 245 6.16 2.72 0.69
N VAL A 246 6.32 3.69 -0.20
CA VAL A 246 6.66 3.48 -1.61
C VAL A 246 7.98 4.15 -1.94
N LYS A 247 8.65 3.66 -2.99
CA LYS A 247 9.64 4.45 -3.72
C LYS A 247 9.04 4.87 -5.05
N VAL A 248 8.98 6.18 -5.31
CA VAL A 248 8.50 6.74 -6.57
C VAL A 248 9.69 7.29 -7.35
N CYS A 249 9.84 6.93 -8.62
CA CYS A 249 10.86 7.46 -9.51
C CYS A 249 10.22 8.12 -10.74
N ALA A 250 10.59 9.37 -10.99
CA ALA A 250 10.15 10.14 -12.14
C ALA A 250 11.05 9.88 -13.38
N PRO A 251 10.56 10.16 -14.61
CA PRO A 251 11.33 9.94 -15.84
C PRO A 251 12.64 10.75 -15.93
N ASN A 252 12.76 11.82 -15.14
CA ASN A 252 13.98 12.63 -15.03
C ASN A 252 15.06 12.00 -14.12
N GLY A 253 14.82 10.79 -13.60
CA GLY A 253 15.76 10.04 -12.76
C GLY A 253 15.72 10.40 -11.27
N LYS A 254 14.91 11.37 -10.84
CA LYS A 254 14.72 11.70 -9.42
C LYS A 254 13.78 10.70 -8.78
N CYS A 255 14.11 10.26 -7.55
CA CYS A 255 13.26 9.37 -6.78
C CYS A 255 12.93 9.92 -5.38
N ALA A 256 11.86 9.41 -4.79
CA ALA A 256 11.45 9.73 -3.43
C ALA A 256 10.95 8.48 -2.71
N PHE A 257 11.37 8.29 -1.45
CA PHE A 257 10.69 7.37 -0.54
C PHE A 257 9.64 8.13 0.27
N ALA A 258 8.42 7.65 0.30
CA ALA A 258 7.31 8.33 0.94
C ALA A 258 6.32 7.35 1.59
N PRO A 259 5.77 7.69 2.78
CA PRO A 259 4.73 6.89 3.41
C PRO A 259 3.38 7.04 2.70
N VAL A 260 2.54 6.00 2.81
CA VAL A 260 1.16 6.01 2.30
C VAL A 260 0.22 6.51 3.39
N TRP A 261 -0.32 7.72 3.23
CA TRP A 261 -1.19 8.36 4.24
C TRP A 261 -2.65 8.48 3.83
N ASP A 262 -2.96 8.36 2.55
CA ASP A 262 -4.31 8.57 2.04
C ASP A 262 -4.80 7.45 1.11
N ILE A 263 -6.11 7.42 0.87
CA ILE A 263 -6.80 6.50 -0.01
C ILE A 263 -7.33 7.27 -1.22
N GLY A 264 -6.89 6.86 -2.40
CA GLY A 264 -7.17 7.51 -3.69
C GLY A 264 -5.99 7.30 -4.64
N PRO A 265 -6.10 7.61 -5.94
CA PRO A 265 -7.16 8.34 -6.63
C PRO A 265 -8.34 7.46 -7.08
N TRP A 266 -9.51 8.08 -7.28
CA TRP A 266 -10.72 7.53 -7.92
C TRP A 266 -11.41 6.31 -7.27
N ASN A 267 -10.66 5.43 -6.61
CA ASN A 267 -11.11 4.18 -6.04
C ASN A 267 -10.56 4.02 -4.61
N THR A 268 -11.20 3.17 -3.80
CA THR A 268 -10.78 2.89 -2.41
C THR A 268 -10.54 1.41 -2.11
N LYS A 269 -10.73 0.55 -3.12
CA LYS A 269 -10.61 -0.92 -3.05
C LYS A 269 -9.88 -1.47 -4.28
N ASP A 270 -9.01 -0.66 -4.86
CA ASP A 270 -8.21 -0.98 -6.04
C ASP A 270 -6.72 -1.13 -5.70
N ASP A 271 -6.38 -2.27 -5.12
CA ASP A 271 -5.02 -2.72 -4.84
C ASP A 271 -4.39 -3.37 -6.09
N TYR A 272 -4.28 -2.61 -7.17
CA TYR A 272 -3.85 -3.11 -8.50
C TYR A 272 -2.47 -3.77 -8.51
N TRP A 273 -1.62 -3.52 -7.50
CA TRP A 273 -0.36 -4.23 -7.35
C TRP A 273 -0.54 -5.71 -7.01
N ASN A 274 -1.71 -6.13 -6.53
CA ASN A 274 -2.02 -7.53 -6.26
C ASN A 274 -2.46 -8.28 -7.53
N PRO A 275 -2.13 -9.57 -7.66
CA PRO A 275 -2.59 -10.37 -8.79
C PRO A 275 -4.12 -10.49 -8.79
N SER A 276 -4.68 -10.70 -9.97
CA SER A 276 -6.12 -10.71 -10.23
C SER A 276 -6.97 -11.54 -9.24
N PRO A 277 -6.57 -12.76 -8.82
CA PRO A 277 -7.34 -13.51 -7.82
C PRO A 277 -7.39 -12.86 -6.42
N GLN A 278 -6.32 -12.14 -6.04
CA GLN A 278 -6.11 -11.54 -4.71
C GLN A 278 -6.54 -10.06 -4.62
N ARG A 279 -6.66 -9.37 -5.75
CA ARG A 279 -7.12 -7.97 -5.82
C ARG A 279 -8.52 -7.85 -5.21
N GLN A 280 -8.77 -6.81 -4.42
CA GLN A 280 -10.01 -6.62 -3.67
C GLN A 280 -11.22 -6.37 -4.59
N GLN A 281 -11.06 -5.57 -5.65
CA GLN A 281 -12.03 -5.37 -6.72
C GLN A 281 -11.36 -5.44 -8.10
N PHE A 282 -12.16 -5.43 -9.18
CA PHE A 282 -11.65 -5.39 -10.56
C PHE A 282 -10.68 -6.55 -10.88
N LYS A 283 -11.06 -7.74 -10.41
CA LYS A 283 -10.29 -8.99 -10.55
C LYS A 283 -10.12 -9.46 -12.00
N ASP A 284 -10.80 -8.83 -12.95
CA ASP A 284 -10.66 -9.10 -14.38
C ASP A 284 -9.50 -8.33 -15.03
N LEU A 285 -9.00 -7.28 -14.38
CA LEU A 285 -7.87 -6.50 -14.87
C LEU A 285 -6.53 -7.18 -14.56
N PRO A 286 -5.52 -7.05 -15.44
CA PRO A 286 -4.16 -7.51 -15.16
C PRO A 286 -3.56 -6.82 -13.93
N GLN A 287 -2.65 -7.52 -13.27
CA GLN A 287 -1.83 -6.95 -12.20
C GLN A 287 -1.02 -5.76 -12.72
N GLY A 288 -0.90 -4.72 -11.91
CA GLY A 288 -0.19 -3.48 -12.25
C GLY A 288 -1.01 -2.46 -13.03
N VAL A 289 -2.28 -2.75 -13.36
CA VAL A 289 -3.16 -1.83 -14.10
C VAL A 289 -4.17 -1.19 -13.14
N PRO A 290 -4.01 0.09 -12.78
CA PRO A 290 -5.03 0.83 -12.02
C PRO A 290 -6.36 0.79 -12.77
N GLN A 291 -7.46 0.62 -12.03
CA GLN A 291 -8.78 0.55 -12.65
C GLN A 291 -9.18 1.88 -13.30
N ALA A 292 -8.84 3.01 -12.67
CA ALA A 292 -9.11 4.33 -13.25
C ALA A 292 -8.37 4.52 -14.59
N GLN A 293 -7.16 3.97 -14.73
CA GLN A 293 -6.44 3.93 -16.01
C GLN A 293 -7.23 3.16 -17.07
N ALA A 294 -7.69 1.95 -16.75
CA ALA A 294 -8.45 1.11 -17.67
C ALA A 294 -9.82 1.74 -18.03
N ALA A 295 -10.48 2.38 -17.07
CA ALA A 295 -11.73 3.10 -17.29
C ALA A 295 -11.51 4.31 -18.23
N PHE A 296 -10.46 5.10 -17.98
CA PHE A 296 -10.14 6.28 -18.77
C PHE A 296 -9.71 5.94 -20.21
N ARG A 297 -8.87 4.93 -20.39
CA ARG A 297 -8.26 4.61 -21.70
C ARG A 297 -9.11 3.65 -22.53
N ASP A 298 -9.68 2.63 -21.88
CA ASP A 298 -10.24 1.47 -22.57
C ASP A 298 -11.75 1.30 -22.33
N GLY A 299 -12.36 2.20 -21.54
CA GLY A 299 -13.78 2.13 -21.22
C GLY A 299 -14.15 0.99 -20.27
N HIS A 300 -13.19 0.42 -19.54
CA HIS A 300 -13.45 -0.60 -18.52
C HIS A 300 -14.50 -0.09 -17.51
N ASN A 301 -15.36 -0.98 -17.02
CA ASN A 301 -16.51 -0.64 -16.16
C ASN A 301 -17.41 0.48 -16.77
N GLY A 302 -17.60 0.47 -18.09
CA GLY A 302 -18.36 1.50 -18.80
C GLY A 302 -17.69 2.87 -18.81
N GLY A 303 -16.37 2.92 -18.64
CA GLY A 303 -15.57 4.13 -18.51
C GLY A 303 -15.75 4.82 -17.16
N LYS A 304 -16.04 4.07 -16.10
CA LYS A 304 -16.34 4.60 -14.77
C LYS A 304 -15.46 4.00 -13.68
N ASP A 305 -15.20 4.77 -12.63
CA ASP A 305 -14.57 4.30 -11.40
C ASP A 305 -15.52 3.43 -10.56
N GLY A 306 -15.05 2.95 -9.41
CA GLY A 306 -15.80 2.12 -8.45
C GLY A 306 -17.00 2.82 -7.79
N PHE A 307 -17.14 4.14 -7.97
CA PHE A 307 -18.27 4.93 -7.52
C PHE A 307 -19.22 5.32 -8.66
N GLY A 308 -18.95 4.86 -9.89
CA GLY A 308 -19.78 5.15 -11.06
C GLY A 308 -19.51 6.51 -11.71
N ARG A 309 -18.45 7.23 -11.29
CA ARG A 309 -18.03 8.51 -11.87
C ARG A 309 -17.14 8.24 -13.08
N LYS A 310 -17.10 9.17 -14.05
CA LYS A 310 -16.14 9.10 -15.15
C LYS A 310 -14.81 9.72 -14.70
N PRO A 311 -13.72 8.96 -14.56
CA PRO A 311 -12.43 9.54 -14.16
C PRO A 311 -11.96 10.55 -15.21
N SER A 312 -11.44 11.68 -14.75
CA SER A 312 -10.95 12.79 -15.58
C SER A 312 -9.55 12.51 -16.15
N ASN A 313 -8.83 11.57 -15.54
CA ASN A 313 -7.46 11.17 -15.88
C ASN A 313 -7.25 9.69 -15.50
N PRO A 314 -6.12 9.07 -15.92
CA PRO A 314 -5.85 7.66 -15.67
C PRO A 314 -5.04 7.41 -14.37
N ALA A 315 -5.12 8.28 -13.36
CA ALA A 315 -4.22 8.23 -12.21
C ALA A 315 -4.32 6.91 -11.42
N GLY A 316 -3.15 6.41 -11.00
CA GLY A 316 -3.01 5.24 -10.13
C GLY A 316 -2.34 5.55 -8.78
N ILE A 317 -1.92 6.79 -8.57
CA ILE A 317 -1.28 7.30 -7.36
C ILE A 317 -1.41 8.83 -7.34
N ASP A 318 -1.70 9.39 -6.16
CA ASP A 318 -1.56 10.83 -5.93
C ASP A 318 -0.33 11.11 -5.08
N LEU A 319 0.34 12.21 -5.39
CA LEU A 319 1.57 12.64 -4.73
C LEU A 319 1.32 13.93 -3.95
N GLY A 320 1.67 13.93 -2.68
CA GLY A 320 1.71 15.15 -1.87
C GLY A 320 2.62 16.20 -2.51
N ASP A 321 2.29 17.47 -2.29
CA ASP A 321 2.91 18.64 -2.95
C ASP A 321 4.46 18.61 -2.88
N GLY A 322 4.99 18.15 -1.75
CA GLY A 322 6.42 18.03 -1.54
C GLY A 322 7.08 16.93 -2.35
N ILE A 323 6.43 15.77 -2.47
CA ILE A 323 6.90 14.69 -3.35
C ILE A 323 6.84 15.15 -4.81
N PHE A 324 5.71 15.74 -5.22
CA PHE A 324 5.49 16.14 -6.60
C PHE A 324 6.49 17.21 -7.07
N TRP A 325 6.59 18.33 -6.36
CA TRP A 325 7.41 19.47 -6.80
C TRP A 325 8.86 19.41 -6.34
N ASP A 326 9.11 19.06 -5.08
CA ASP A 326 10.44 19.23 -4.48
C ASP A 326 11.29 17.99 -4.74
N ALA A 327 10.74 16.81 -4.47
CA ALA A 327 11.47 15.55 -4.58
C ALA A 327 11.63 15.11 -6.04
N LEU A 328 10.53 15.01 -6.78
CA LEU A 328 10.52 14.49 -8.14
C LEU A 328 10.72 15.59 -9.20
N GLY A 329 10.55 16.86 -8.84
CA GLY A 329 10.72 17.98 -9.77
C GLY A 329 9.67 18.02 -10.88
N LEU A 330 8.50 17.40 -10.68
CA LEU A 330 7.44 17.37 -11.68
C LEU A 330 6.83 18.77 -11.86
N LYS A 331 6.47 19.08 -13.10
CA LYS A 331 5.80 20.34 -13.48
C LYS A 331 4.36 20.13 -13.91
N ASP A 332 4.03 18.88 -14.26
CA ASP A 332 2.71 18.40 -14.63
C ASP A 332 2.64 16.91 -14.28
N ASN A 333 1.44 16.35 -14.31
CA ASN A 333 1.17 14.94 -14.11
C ASN A 333 2.01 14.10 -15.06
N SER A 334 2.48 12.95 -14.60
CA SER A 334 3.48 12.19 -15.34
C SER A 334 3.36 10.70 -15.10
N GLN A 335 3.89 9.91 -16.02
CA GLN A 335 4.17 8.50 -15.73
C GLN A 335 5.34 8.42 -14.76
N VAL A 336 5.16 7.67 -13.68
CA VAL A 336 6.22 7.35 -12.72
C VAL A 336 6.37 5.84 -12.60
N THR A 337 7.50 5.38 -12.07
CA THR A 337 7.64 4.00 -11.59
C THR A 337 7.50 4.01 -10.08
N VAL A 338 6.70 3.10 -9.54
CA VAL A 338 6.46 2.97 -8.10
C VAL A 338 6.85 1.58 -7.64
N ASP A 339 7.70 1.50 -6.62
CA ASP A 339 8.00 0.27 -5.88
C ASP A 339 7.13 0.23 -4.62
N TYR A 340 6.36 -0.84 -4.43
CA TYR A 340 5.44 -1.02 -3.30
C TYR A 340 6.13 -1.83 -2.20
N LEU A 341 6.82 -1.17 -1.28
CA LEU A 341 7.88 -1.80 -0.48
C LEU A 341 7.42 -2.97 0.40
N TRP A 342 6.15 -2.99 0.83
CA TRP A 342 5.57 -4.08 1.63
C TRP A 342 5.27 -5.37 0.85
N THR A 343 5.38 -5.34 -0.47
CA THR A 343 5.15 -6.51 -1.35
C THR A 343 6.40 -7.37 -1.51
N GLY A 344 7.57 -6.84 -1.15
CA GLY A 344 8.78 -7.62 -0.94
C GLY A 344 8.87 -8.14 0.50
N ASN A 345 9.95 -8.84 0.81
CA ASN A 345 10.25 -9.33 2.16
C ASN A 345 11.63 -8.86 2.66
N VAL A 346 12.25 -7.92 1.95
CA VAL A 346 13.45 -7.23 2.44
C VAL A 346 13.14 -6.47 3.73
N LYS A 347 14.09 -6.45 4.66
CA LYS A 347 13.93 -5.69 5.90
C LYS A 347 13.79 -4.20 5.58
N LEU A 348 12.71 -3.60 6.07
CA LEU A 348 12.51 -2.16 6.01
C LEU A 348 12.98 -1.51 7.30
N SER A 349 13.43 -0.27 7.21
CA SER A 349 13.82 0.54 8.36
C SER A 349 13.27 1.94 8.21
N LYS A 350 12.78 2.49 9.31
CA LYS A 350 12.20 3.82 9.35
C LYS A 350 13.26 4.88 9.24
N VAL A 351 13.01 5.89 8.43
CA VAL A 351 13.78 7.12 8.38
C VAL A 351 13.34 8.04 9.53
N SER A 352 14.31 8.57 10.27
CA SER A 352 14.11 9.59 11.29
C SER A 352 15.03 10.77 11.01
N THR A 353 14.43 11.91 10.71
CA THR A 353 15.17 13.11 10.29
C THR A 353 15.34 14.13 11.42
N ASN A 354 14.90 13.82 12.64
CA ASN A 354 14.89 14.71 13.80
C ASN A 354 14.12 16.03 13.54
N GLY A 355 12.97 15.94 12.88
CA GLY A 355 12.04 17.05 12.70
C GLY A 355 12.18 17.84 11.39
N THR A 356 13.04 17.40 10.46
CA THR A 356 13.01 17.93 9.08
C THR A 356 12.05 17.11 8.20
N PRO A 357 11.46 17.66 7.14
CA PRO A 357 10.48 16.89 6.34
C PRO A 357 11.06 15.67 5.63
N ASP A 358 12.35 15.70 5.32
CA ASP A 358 13.05 14.65 4.57
C ASP A 358 14.57 14.70 4.80
N THR A 359 15.27 13.68 4.27
CA THR A 359 16.72 13.62 4.14
C THR A 359 17.14 13.27 2.70
N PRO A 360 18.24 13.84 2.17
CA PRO A 360 18.72 13.52 0.83
C PRO A 360 19.25 12.09 0.69
N VAL A 361 18.76 11.37 -0.30
CA VAL A 361 19.34 10.11 -0.79
C VAL A 361 20.48 10.44 -1.73
N ARG A 362 21.66 9.88 -1.49
CA ARG A 362 22.90 10.23 -2.19
C ARG A 362 23.40 9.13 -3.10
N ALA A 363 24.12 9.53 -4.15
CA ALA A 363 24.72 8.63 -5.14
C ALA A 363 25.86 7.76 -4.57
N ALA A 364 26.49 8.20 -3.48
CA ALA A 364 27.64 7.59 -2.82
C ALA A 364 27.56 7.84 -1.30
N PRO A 365 28.27 7.07 -0.45
CA PRO A 365 28.30 7.22 1.01
C PRO A 365 29.15 8.43 1.47
N ALA A 366 28.86 9.62 0.94
CA ALA A 366 29.58 10.85 1.20
C ALA A 366 28.61 12.04 1.22
N THR A 367 28.87 13.03 2.06
CA THR A 367 28.00 14.20 2.27
C THR A 367 28.05 15.20 1.11
N ASP A 368 29.07 15.17 0.28
CA ASP A 368 29.21 15.98 -0.95
C ASP A 368 28.70 15.26 -2.21
N ALA A 369 28.37 13.97 -2.10
CA ALA A 369 27.86 13.19 -3.22
C ALA A 369 26.51 13.75 -3.71
N ALA A 370 26.31 13.63 -5.03
CA ALA A 370 25.11 14.09 -5.70
C ALA A 370 23.83 13.54 -5.05
N VAL A 371 22.84 14.40 -4.87
CA VAL A 371 21.50 14.03 -4.39
C VAL A 371 20.72 13.40 -5.54
N VAL A 372 20.37 12.13 -5.40
CA VAL A 372 19.63 11.33 -6.39
C VAL A 372 18.17 11.13 -6.00
N GLY A 373 17.79 11.57 -4.80
CA GLY A 373 16.42 11.53 -4.32
C GLY A 373 16.31 12.05 -2.90
N ILE A 374 15.14 11.84 -2.29
CA ILE A 374 14.91 12.09 -0.87
C ILE A 374 14.24 10.88 -0.23
N ALA A 375 14.37 10.76 1.08
CA ALA A 375 13.52 9.90 1.89
C ALA A 375 12.77 10.79 2.89
N ALA A 376 11.45 10.75 2.83
CA ALA A 376 10.60 11.51 3.74
C ALA A 376 10.83 11.07 5.18
N ASP A 377 10.63 11.98 6.14
CA ASP A 377 10.59 11.59 7.54
C ASP A 377 9.49 10.55 7.76
N THR A 378 9.78 9.61 8.65
CA THR A 378 9.02 8.39 8.90
C THR A 378 9.00 7.39 7.75
N ALA A 379 9.33 7.70 6.49
CA ALA A 379 9.28 6.71 5.42
C ALA A 379 10.12 5.46 5.72
N ASP A 380 9.60 4.29 5.38
CA ASP A 380 10.33 3.04 5.46
C ASP A 380 11.19 2.85 4.19
N VAL A 381 12.44 2.44 4.36
CA VAL A 381 13.41 2.19 3.27
C VAL A 381 13.99 0.77 3.34
N PRO A 382 14.30 0.12 2.20
CA PRO A 382 14.88 -1.21 2.19
C PRO A 382 16.38 -1.15 2.46
N VAL A 383 16.80 -1.35 3.70
CA VAL A 383 18.22 -1.30 4.06
C VAL A 383 18.88 -2.60 3.61
N GLN A 384 19.75 -2.51 2.61
CA GLN A 384 20.46 -3.67 2.07
C GLN A 384 21.66 -4.05 2.94
N CYS A 385 22.41 -3.03 3.38
CA CYS A 385 23.64 -3.22 4.14
C CYS A 385 24.18 -1.88 4.68
N LYS A 386 25.05 -1.98 5.68
CA LYS A 386 25.83 -0.87 6.23
C LYS A 386 27.14 -0.67 5.45
N GLN A 387 27.50 0.57 5.16
CA GLN A 387 28.70 0.94 4.43
C GLN A 387 29.42 2.08 5.18
N PRO A 388 30.49 1.77 5.95
CA PRO A 388 31.31 2.80 6.57
C PRO A 388 31.98 3.70 5.52
N SER A 389 32.16 4.98 5.83
CA SER A 389 32.98 5.91 5.06
C SER A 389 33.84 6.79 5.98
N SER A 390 34.73 7.59 5.39
CA SER A 390 35.56 8.55 6.14
C SER A 390 34.74 9.64 6.83
N GLU A 391 33.48 9.82 6.44
CA GLU A 391 32.59 10.86 6.94
C GLU A 391 31.51 10.32 7.91
N GLY A 392 31.54 9.02 8.21
CA GLY A 392 30.59 8.36 9.10
C GLY A 392 30.01 7.08 8.50
N ASP A 393 29.07 6.48 9.22
CA ASP A 393 28.39 5.27 8.75
C ASP A 393 27.22 5.62 7.82
N TRP A 394 27.10 4.88 6.73
CA TRP A 394 26.00 4.98 5.78
C TRP A 394 25.27 3.65 5.68
N VAL A 395 24.04 3.70 5.18
CA VAL A 395 23.30 2.52 4.74
C VAL A 395 23.04 2.62 3.24
N ARG A 396 23.14 1.48 2.55
CA ARG A 396 22.70 1.36 1.16
C ARG A 396 21.22 1.00 1.16
N VAL A 397 20.41 1.82 0.50
CA VAL A 397 18.94 1.65 0.37
C VAL A 397 18.51 1.30 -1.05
N GLY A 398 19.49 1.05 -1.93
CA GLY A 398 19.30 0.74 -3.33
C GLY A 398 20.63 0.86 -4.08
N GLN A 399 20.66 0.41 -5.33
CA GLN A 399 21.84 0.57 -6.17
C GLN A 399 22.15 2.06 -6.38
N GLY A 400 23.32 2.51 -5.92
CA GLY A 400 23.73 3.91 -5.98
C GLY A 400 22.87 4.85 -5.12
N GLN A 401 22.25 4.33 -4.06
CA GLN A 401 21.38 5.10 -3.17
C GLN A 401 21.78 4.87 -1.71
N TYR A 402 22.20 5.94 -1.05
CA TYR A 402 22.74 5.91 0.31
C TYR A 402 22.09 6.95 1.21
N LEU A 403 21.90 6.57 2.47
CA LEU A 403 21.45 7.45 3.56
C LEU A 403 22.45 7.40 4.72
N PRO A 404 22.62 8.50 5.48
CA PRO A 404 23.35 8.47 6.73
C PRO A 404 22.72 7.45 7.70
N ALA A 405 23.54 6.57 8.28
CA ALA A 405 23.05 5.55 9.21
C ALA A 405 22.37 6.16 10.45
N SER A 406 22.76 7.37 10.85
CA SER A 406 22.16 8.11 11.96
C SER A 406 20.71 8.55 11.73
N GLN A 407 20.22 8.49 10.49
CA GLN A 407 18.86 8.85 10.12
C GLN A 407 17.98 7.64 9.81
N VAL A 408 18.48 6.42 10.06
CA VAL A 408 17.75 5.18 9.79
C VAL A 408 17.74 4.34 11.06
N GLU A 409 16.53 4.09 11.57
CA GLU A 409 16.34 3.29 12.79
C GLU A 409 16.88 1.86 12.59
N GLY A 410 17.59 1.33 13.59
CA GLY A 410 18.16 -0.02 13.50
C GLY A 410 19.26 -0.19 12.45
N ALA A 411 19.82 0.91 11.90
CA ALA A 411 20.89 0.84 10.89
C ALA A 411 22.10 0.00 11.35
N ALA A 412 22.43 0.07 12.65
CA ALA A 412 23.56 -0.65 13.24
C ALA A 412 23.45 -2.18 13.13
N ASP A 413 22.23 -2.72 13.09
CA ASP A 413 21.93 -4.16 13.08
C ASP A 413 22.09 -4.78 11.68
N ASN A 414 22.31 -3.97 10.65
CA ASN A 414 22.44 -4.44 9.27
C ASN A 414 23.86 -4.94 8.98
N PRO A 415 24.01 -6.02 8.20
CA PRO A 415 25.32 -6.54 7.81
C PRO A 415 26.10 -5.51 7.00
N ALA A 416 27.44 -5.59 7.03
CA ALA A 416 28.27 -4.76 6.18
C ALA A 416 28.05 -5.11 4.71
N CYS A 417 28.10 -4.11 3.82
CA CYS A 417 27.97 -4.35 2.39
C CYS A 417 29.12 -5.26 1.94
N SER A 418 28.78 -6.42 1.35
CA SER A 418 29.79 -7.25 0.71
C SER A 418 30.45 -6.43 -0.39
N THR A 419 31.77 -6.23 -0.31
CA THR A 419 32.53 -5.83 -1.48
C THR A 419 32.32 -6.92 -2.52
N ALA A 420 31.73 -6.57 -3.67
CA ALA A 420 31.73 -7.48 -4.81
C ALA A 420 33.16 -8.01 -5.00
N PRO A 421 33.38 -9.32 -5.22
CA PRO A 421 34.71 -9.81 -5.55
C PRO A 421 35.23 -8.97 -6.71
N ALA A 422 36.46 -8.46 -6.59
CA ALA A 422 37.12 -7.83 -7.73
C ALA A 422 37.00 -8.81 -8.91
N PRO A 423 36.61 -8.36 -10.11
CA PRO A 423 36.67 -9.24 -11.28
C PRO A 423 38.08 -9.81 -11.34
N PRO A 424 38.26 -11.12 -11.62
CA PRO A 424 39.58 -11.70 -11.69
C PRO A 424 40.40 -10.88 -12.68
N THR A 425 41.50 -10.30 -12.21
CA THR A 425 42.50 -9.68 -13.08
C THR A 425 42.85 -10.70 -14.15
N PRO A 426 42.73 -10.38 -15.45
CA PRO A 426 43.20 -11.31 -16.48
C PRO A 426 44.69 -11.50 -16.25
N ASP A 427 45.08 -12.73 -15.89
CA ASP A 427 46.48 -13.11 -15.76
C ASP A 427 47.19 -12.76 -17.06
N ALA A 428 48.11 -11.80 -16.97
CA ALA A 428 49.01 -11.43 -18.05
C ALA A 428 50.12 -12.49 -18.17
N THR A 429 49.75 -13.73 -18.47
CA THR A 429 50.72 -14.79 -18.82
C THR A 429 50.09 -15.85 -19.71
N ALA A 430 49.85 -15.49 -20.98
CA ALA A 430 49.82 -16.46 -22.08
C ALA A 430 49.91 -15.74 -23.44
N ALA A 431 51.05 -15.10 -23.70
CA ALA A 431 51.48 -14.84 -25.07
C ALA A 431 52.65 -15.80 -25.38
N ALA A 432 52.41 -16.71 -26.32
CA ALA A 432 53.34 -17.30 -27.29
C ALA A 432 53.09 -18.80 -27.47
N SER A 433 52.44 -19.15 -28.59
CA SER A 433 52.91 -20.15 -29.57
C SER A 433 51.87 -20.32 -30.68
N GLY A 434 52.17 -19.81 -31.88
CA GLY A 434 51.71 -20.43 -33.13
C GLY A 434 52.86 -21.25 -33.74
N PRO A 435 52.78 -21.76 -34.99
CA PRO A 435 51.64 -21.83 -35.91
C PRO A 435 51.49 -23.19 -36.68
N ALA A 436 50.58 -23.21 -37.67
CA ALA A 436 50.43 -24.15 -38.82
C ALA A 436 49.65 -25.47 -38.53
N THR A 437 48.81 -26.05 -39.40
CA THR A 437 48.71 -26.13 -40.89
C THR A 437 47.27 -26.43 -41.35
N ALA A 438 46.97 -26.13 -42.63
CA ALA A 438 45.73 -26.41 -43.35
C ALA A 438 45.52 -27.89 -43.75
N SER A 439 44.27 -28.35 -43.93
CA SER A 439 43.79 -29.06 -45.16
C SER A 439 42.29 -29.45 -45.11
N THR A 440 41.55 -28.99 -46.12
CA THR A 440 40.46 -29.62 -46.93
C THR A 440 39.56 -30.77 -46.40
N GLY A 441 38.24 -30.63 -46.62
CA GLY A 441 37.31 -31.74 -46.84
C GLY A 441 35.81 -31.43 -46.71
N SER A 442 35.11 -31.25 -47.83
CA SER A 442 33.66 -31.57 -48.02
C SER A 442 33.55 -33.01 -48.59
N PRO A 443 32.40 -33.76 -48.59
CA PRO A 443 31.01 -33.28 -48.73
C PRO A 443 29.88 -34.07 -47.98
N ASP A 444 28.65 -33.61 -48.21
CA ASP A 444 27.33 -34.29 -48.25
C ASP A 444 26.59 -34.83 -46.99
N ALA A 445 25.38 -34.28 -46.77
CA ALA A 445 24.06 -34.95 -46.70
C ALA A 445 23.04 -34.05 -45.93
N ALA A 446 22.14 -33.30 -46.60
CA ALA A 446 20.77 -33.68 -47.01
C ALA A 446 19.74 -33.80 -45.85
N THR A 447 19.05 -32.69 -45.49
CA THR A 447 17.60 -32.33 -45.75
C THR A 447 16.56 -32.95 -44.80
N PRO A 448 15.27 -32.49 -44.71
CA PRO A 448 14.68 -31.17 -45.02
C PRO A 448 13.65 -30.65 -43.96
N GLN A 449 13.36 -29.36 -44.04
CA GLN A 449 12.18 -28.68 -43.49
C GLN A 449 11.00 -28.80 -44.49
N PRO A 450 9.73 -29.02 -44.06
CA PRO A 450 8.59 -28.98 -44.98
C PRO A 450 8.04 -27.56 -45.16
N GLY A 451 7.81 -27.21 -46.42
CA GLY A 451 7.24 -25.95 -46.87
C GLY A 451 5.71 -25.94 -46.99
N THR A 452 5.26 -24.74 -47.32
CA THR A 452 3.91 -24.29 -47.66
C THR A 452 3.42 -24.77 -49.03
N THR A 453 2.11 -24.91 -49.21
CA THR A 453 1.43 -24.65 -50.50
C THR A 453 0.04 -24.05 -50.32
N SER A 454 -0.26 -23.16 -51.26
CA SER A 454 -1.31 -22.14 -51.35
C SER A 454 -2.68 -22.63 -51.84
N ALA A 455 -3.71 -21.77 -51.66
CA ALA A 455 -4.69 -21.46 -52.71
C ALA A 455 -5.41 -20.12 -52.43
N GLN A 456 -5.43 -19.22 -53.42
CA GLN A 456 -6.32 -18.05 -53.58
C GLN A 456 -7.12 -18.29 -54.88
N PRO A 457 -8.28 -17.65 -55.12
CA PRO A 457 -8.34 -16.33 -55.78
C PRO A 457 -9.50 -15.43 -55.23
N GLY A 458 -9.61 -14.13 -55.48
CA GLY A 458 -9.08 -13.32 -56.57
C GLY A 458 -9.24 -11.81 -56.33
N ALA A 459 -8.88 -11.06 -57.37
CA ALA A 459 -8.48 -9.66 -57.37
C ALA A 459 -9.59 -8.67 -57.83
N THR A 460 -9.38 -7.39 -57.54
CA THR A 460 -9.40 -6.22 -58.46
C THR A 460 -9.09 -4.98 -57.61
N ASP A 461 -7.89 -4.41 -57.61
CA ASP A 461 -7.19 -3.62 -58.65
C ASP A 461 -7.66 -2.15 -58.73
N ARG A 462 -6.82 -1.21 -58.24
CA ARG A 462 -6.27 -0.06 -59.00
C ARG A 462 -5.55 0.99 -58.12
N SER A 463 -4.23 1.07 -58.31
CA SER A 463 -3.35 2.26 -58.54
C SER A 463 -3.62 3.59 -57.80
N GLY A 464 -2.65 4.32 -57.23
CA GLY A 464 -1.19 4.21 -57.23
C GLY A 464 -0.53 5.40 -56.50
N ALA A 465 0.78 5.23 -56.19
CA ALA A 465 1.92 6.18 -55.99
C ALA A 465 1.66 7.69 -55.72
N ALA A 466 2.50 8.48 -55.02
CA ALA A 466 3.69 8.35 -54.18
C ALA A 466 4.08 9.78 -53.69
N ALA A 467 4.88 9.87 -52.63
CA ALA A 467 5.87 10.93 -52.29
C ALA A 467 5.43 12.34 -51.77
N ALA A 468 5.71 12.55 -50.47
CA ALA A 468 6.53 13.59 -49.80
C ALA A 468 6.58 15.08 -50.24
N GLN A 469 6.14 15.94 -49.29
CA GLN A 469 6.66 17.24 -48.80
C GLN A 469 6.62 18.53 -49.70
N PRO A 470 6.88 19.75 -49.16
CA PRO A 470 6.17 20.52 -48.13
C PRO A 470 5.85 22.00 -48.55
N GLY A 471 5.01 22.73 -47.81
CA GLY A 471 5.11 24.20 -47.70
C GLY A 471 3.87 25.08 -47.98
N ALA A 472 3.80 26.16 -47.19
CA ALA A 472 3.12 27.45 -47.39
C ALA A 472 1.59 27.60 -47.13
N THR A 473 1.31 28.16 -45.96
CA THR A 473 0.43 29.33 -45.70
C THR A 473 -0.56 29.76 -46.78
N THR A 474 -1.85 29.88 -46.42
CA THR A 474 -2.67 31.10 -46.63
C THR A 474 -4.02 31.02 -45.91
N ALA A 475 -4.64 32.20 -45.80
CA ALA A 475 -5.68 32.61 -44.87
C ALA A 475 -7.09 32.04 -45.10
N ARG A 476 -7.93 32.24 -44.07
CA ARG A 476 -9.39 32.01 -43.98
C ARG A 476 -10.20 32.62 -45.15
N PRO A 477 -11.47 32.20 -45.34
CA PRO A 477 -12.56 32.94 -44.67
C PRO A 477 -13.68 32.07 -44.06
N ARG A 478 -14.40 32.73 -43.13
CA ARG A 478 -15.67 32.32 -42.49
C ARG A 478 -16.77 32.03 -43.51
N VAL A 479 -17.66 31.09 -43.17
CA VAL A 479 -19.08 31.12 -43.55
C VAL A 479 -19.92 30.87 -42.29
N ALA A 480 -20.92 31.72 -42.12
CA ALA A 480 -21.91 31.73 -41.06
C ALA A 480 -23.05 30.74 -41.35
N ASN A 481 -23.77 30.31 -40.30
CA ASN A 481 -25.22 30.21 -40.37
C ASN A 481 -25.86 30.32 -38.98
N ALA A 482 -27.05 30.90 -39.00
CA ALA A 482 -27.71 31.63 -37.93
C ALA A 482 -28.57 30.77 -36.97
N ALA A 483 -29.03 31.45 -35.92
CA ALA A 483 -29.86 31.03 -34.79
C ALA A 483 -31.28 30.55 -35.15
N PRO A 484 -32.11 30.19 -34.15
CA PRO A 484 -32.92 31.24 -33.51
C PRO A 484 -32.97 31.20 -31.98
N GLU A 485 -33.26 32.39 -31.44
CA GLU A 485 -33.45 32.75 -30.04
C GLU A 485 -34.77 32.22 -29.46
N SER A 486 -34.78 31.94 -28.15
CA SER A 486 -35.99 31.97 -27.35
C SER A 486 -35.73 32.75 -26.06
N SER A 487 -36.60 33.72 -25.82
CA SER A 487 -36.59 34.68 -24.73
C SER A 487 -37.50 34.21 -23.59
N SER A 488 -37.06 34.38 -22.34
CA SER A 488 -37.98 34.61 -21.23
C SER A 488 -37.32 35.50 -20.19
N ALA A 489 -38.02 36.60 -19.89
CA ALA A 489 -37.60 37.69 -19.03
C ALA A 489 -37.86 37.37 -17.55
N GLY A 490 -36.92 37.72 -16.70
CA GLY A 490 -37.08 37.69 -15.24
C GLY A 490 -37.84 38.91 -14.71
N PRO A 491 -38.53 38.81 -13.54
CA PRO A 491 -39.21 39.94 -12.94
C PRO A 491 -38.28 40.80 -12.08
N ALA A 492 -38.57 42.11 -12.05
CA ALA A 492 -37.91 43.19 -11.31
C ALA A 492 -38.31 43.24 -9.81
N PRO A 493 -37.62 44.03 -8.96
CA PRO A 493 -37.62 43.89 -7.50
C PRO A 493 -38.63 44.80 -6.76
N VAL A 494 -38.94 44.45 -5.51
CA VAL A 494 -39.75 45.21 -4.53
C VAL A 494 -38.82 45.85 -3.47
N PRO A 495 -39.06 47.10 -2.99
CA PRO A 495 -38.17 47.79 -2.03
C PRO A 495 -38.63 47.72 -0.56
N GLY A 496 -37.69 47.69 0.39
CA GLY A 496 -37.95 48.00 1.82
C GLY A 496 -36.86 47.60 2.85
N ALA A 497 -35.96 48.56 3.18
CA ALA A 497 -35.25 48.89 4.44
C ALA A 497 -34.67 47.80 5.42
N PRO A 498 -33.74 48.16 6.36
CA PRO A 498 -32.69 49.18 6.40
C PRO A 498 -31.27 48.58 6.57
N ALA A 499 -30.25 49.44 6.44
CA ALA A 499 -28.83 49.10 6.52
C ALA A 499 -28.34 48.71 7.93
N ALA A 500 -27.42 47.74 7.99
CA ALA A 500 -26.60 47.38 9.15
C ALA A 500 -25.10 47.57 8.81
N PRO A 501 -24.23 47.80 9.81
CA PRO A 501 -23.01 48.59 9.67
C PRO A 501 -21.81 47.82 9.12
N GLY A 502 -20.88 48.57 8.51
CA GLY A 502 -19.64 48.06 7.92
C GLY A 502 -18.61 47.54 8.93
N PRO A 503 -17.56 46.85 8.44
CA PRO A 503 -16.58 46.18 9.28
C PRO A 503 -15.63 47.19 9.95
N VAL A 504 -15.31 46.91 11.22
CA VAL A 504 -14.41 47.70 12.06
C VAL A 504 -13.02 47.06 12.04
N ASP A 505 -11.99 47.87 11.83
CA ASP A 505 -10.56 47.50 11.90
C ASP A 505 -10.16 47.00 13.30
N PRO A 506 -9.32 45.95 13.44
CA PRO A 506 -8.65 45.65 14.69
C PRO A 506 -7.29 46.35 14.77
N ALA A 507 -7.25 47.47 15.50
CA ALA A 507 -6.01 48.09 15.98
C ALA A 507 -5.58 47.46 17.33
N SER A 508 -4.33 47.01 17.35
CA SER A 508 -3.36 46.99 18.47
C SER A 508 -3.88 46.88 19.91
N ALA A 509 -3.64 45.72 20.55
CA ALA A 509 -3.68 45.56 22.00
C ALA A 509 -2.27 45.75 22.62
N PRO A 510 -2.14 46.45 23.77
CA PRO A 510 -0.86 46.69 24.43
C PRO A 510 -0.49 45.60 25.45
N ALA A 511 0.81 45.46 25.70
CA ALA A 511 1.44 44.58 26.67
C ALA A 511 1.11 44.95 28.13
N PRO A 512 1.09 43.97 29.08
CA PRO A 512 1.11 44.28 30.51
C PRO A 512 2.53 44.43 31.05
N THR A 513 2.69 45.47 31.84
CA THR A 513 3.88 45.93 32.55
C THR A 513 4.27 45.05 33.74
N GLU A 514 5.56 44.79 33.87
CA GLU A 514 6.24 44.36 35.11
C GLU A 514 6.45 45.53 36.08
N THR A 515 6.36 45.26 37.38
CA THR A 515 7.12 45.81 38.54
C THR A 515 6.37 45.45 39.83
N GLY A 516 6.95 44.96 40.93
CA GLY A 516 8.32 44.61 41.29
C GLY A 516 8.40 44.07 42.74
N THR A 517 9.45 43.27 42.99
CA THR A 517 10.30 43.15 44.20
C THR A 517 9.72 42.90 45.60
N HIS A 518 10.17 41.81 46.28
CA HIS A 518 11.20 41.87 47.35
C HIS A 518 11.60 40.45 47.87
N GLN A 519 12.94 40.19 47.89
CA GLN A 519 13.82 39.51 48.88
C GLN A 519 13.36 38.29 49.70
N ALA A 520 14.20 37.41 50.27
CA ALA A 520 15.56 36.87 50.10
C ALA A 520 15.75 35.84 51.26
N ALA A 521 16.78 34.98 51.16
CA ALA A 521 17.28 33.99 52.14
C ALA A 521 16.54 32.62 52.15
N GLY A 522 17.19 31.45 52.12
CA GLY A 522 18.60 31.08 52.20
C GLY A 522 18.72 29.79 53.04
N THR A 523 19.51 28.80 52.58
CA THR A 523 20.10 27.66 53.36
C THR A 523 19.10 26.65 53.97
N THR A 524 19.24 25.33 54.02
CA THR A 524 20.31 24.28 54.01
C THR A 524 19.57 22.97 53.65
N GLY A 525 20.05 22.06 52.81
CA GLY A 525 21.10 21.09 53.11
C GLY A 525 20.66 20.02 54.13
N SER A 526 20.31 18.80 53.69
CA SER A 526 20.86 17.53 54.23
C SER A 526 20.21 16.28 53.62
N SER A 527 21.11 15.41 53.14
CA SER A 527 20.98 14.02 52.72
C SER A 527 20.65 13.04 53.85
N THR A 528 19.99 11.91 53.54
CA THR A 528 20.44 10.50 53.73
C THR A 528 19.22 9.58 53.61
N ARG A 529 19.16 8.70 52.60
CA ARG A 529 19.74 7.34 52.44
C ARG A 529 19.04 6.26 53.28
N ALA A 530 18.53 5.28 52.54
CA ALA A 530 18.00 3.98 52.98
C ALA A 530 19.06 3.05 53.61
N GLN A 531 18.61 2.14 54.48
CA GLN A 531 19.03 0.74 54.65
C GLN A 531 18.04 0.08 55.65
N SER A 532 17.32 -0.98 55.30
CA SER A 532 17.70 -2.42 55.31
C SER A 532 17.79 -3.05 56.72
N GLY A 533 16.95 -4.06 56.96
CA GLY A 533 17.25 -5.20 57.85
C GLY A 533 16.62 -5.18 59.25
N THR A 534 15.48 -5.85 59.42
CA THR A 534 15.31 -7.20 60.03
C THR A 534 13.86 -7.63 59.91
#